data_AF-A0A932XEC7-F1
#
_entry.id   AF-A0A932XEC7-F1
#
_cell.length_a   1.000
_cell.length_b   1.000
_cell.length_c   1.000
_cell.angle_alpha   90.00
_cell.angle_beta   90.00
_cell.angle_gamma   90.00
#
_symmetry.space_group_name_H-M   'P 1'
#
loop_
_entity.id
_entity.type
_entity.pdbx_description
1 polymer ?
#
loop_
_entity_poly.entity_id
_entity_poly.type
_entity_poly.pdbx_seq_one_letter_code
_entity_poly.pdbx_strand_id
1 'polypeptide(L)'
;MAQRRIIDVSVGITEQLPVWPGDPSIQIERTSLIERGAPANVSRYHLGSHTGTHLDPPFHFIDGAPTVESLDLSVLIGPALVVELPDVAQNVSAADLEAFQIPAGTERLLLKTRNSMLWADERHEFDRGFVAVGRSGAEWLV
;
A
#
# COMPACT_ATOMS: atom_id res chain seq x y z
N MET A 1 17.25 -26.84 -6.61
CA MET A 1 16.81 -25.69 -5.79
C MET A 1 15.34 -25.47 -6.09
N ALA A 2 14.44 -25.49 -5.09
CA ALA A 2 13.06 -25.12 -5.33
C ALA A 2 13.02 -23.64 -5.77
N GLN A 3 12.41 -23.35 -6.91
CA GLN A 3 12.30 -21.99 -7.42
C GLN A 3 11.38 -21.21 -6.48
N ARG A 4 11.89 -20.13 -5.87
CA ARG A 4 11.07 -19.25 -5.05
C ARG A 4 10.07 -18.55 -5.97
N ARG A 5 8.78 -18.75 -5.72
CA ARG A 5 7.70 -18.07 -6.43
C ARG A 5 7.61 -16.63 -5.92
N ILE A 6 7.64 -15.67 -6.82
CA ILE A 6 7.34 -14.27 -6.52
C ILE A 6 5.82 -14.10 -6.61
N ILE A 7 5.23 -13.46 -5.60
CA ILE A 7 3.82 -13.08 -5.57
C ILE A 7 3.80 -11.56 -5.62
N ASP A 8 3.20 -11.01 -6.68
CA ASP A 8 2.94 -9.58 -6.74
C ASP A 8 1.72 -9.26 -5.86
N VAL A 9 1.90 -8.29 -4.98
CA VAL A 9 0.87 -7.78 -4.06
C VAL A 9 0.58 -6.30 -4.30
N SER A 10 1.01 -5.80 -5.46
CA SER A 10 0.85 -4.41 -5.86
C SER A 10 -0.40 -4.22 -6.71
N VAL A 11 -1.03 -3.06 -6.61
CA VAL A 11 -2.10 -2.66 -7.55
C VAL A 11 -1.52 -1.90 -8.73
N GLY A 12 -2.01 -2.19 -9.94
CA GLY A 12 -1.54 -1.55 -11.16
C GLY A 12 -1.96 -0.09 -11.23
N ILE A 13 -1.02 0.80 -11.58
CA ILE A 13 -1.28 2.24 -11.69
C ILE A 13 -2.04 2.56 -12.98
N THR A 14 -3.24 3.12 -12.84
CA THR A 14 -4.09 3.59 -13.94
C THR A 14 -4.73 4.93 -13.58
N GLU A 15 -5.27 5.64 -14.57
CA GLU A 15 -6.03 6.88 -14.33
C GLU A 15 -7.37 6.64 -13.62
N GLN A 16 -7.80 5.39 -13.51
CA GLN A 16 -9.05 4.97 -12.85
C GLN A 16 -8.84 4.57 -11.38
N LEU A 17 -7.60 4.47 -10.90
CA LEU A 17 -7.35 4.15 -9.50
C LEU A 17 -7.95 5.23 -8.60
N PRO A 18 -8.58 4.85 -7.46
CA PRO A 18 -9.04 5.81 -6.49
C PRO A 18 -7.84 6.50 -5.87
N VAL A 19 -7.94 7.83 -5.74
CA VAL A 19 -7.05 8.63 -4.91
C VAL A 19 -7.80 9.07 -3.66
N TRP A 20 -7.06 9.55 -2.66
CA TRP A 20 -7.69 10.10 -1.46
C TRP A 20 -8.66 11.23 -1.83
N PRO A 21 -9.86 11.32 -1.23
CA PRO A 21 -10.81 12.37 -1.56
C PRO A 21 -10.23 13.78 -1.33
N GLY A 22 -10.04 14.52 -2.43
CA GLY A 22 -9.46 15.87 -2.43
C GLY A 22 -8.04 15.93 -3.01
N ASP A 23 -7.36 14.79 -3.17
CA ASP A 23 -6.05 14.73 -3.80
C ASP A 23 -6.13 14.86 -5.32
N PRO A 24 -5.04 15.27 -5.99
CA PRO A 24 -4.96 15.29 -7.44
C PRO A 24 -5.19 13.89 -8.03
N SER A 25 -5.95 13.81 -9.12
CA SER A 25 -6.10 12.57 -9.87
C SER A 25 -4.79 12.18 -10.55
N ILE A 26 -4.63 10.88 -10.80
CA ILE A 26 -3.54 10.33 -11.60
C ILE A 26 -3.72 10.77 -13.06
N GLN A 27 -2.63 11.21 -13.69
CA GLN A 27 -2.61 11.55 -15.10
C GLN A 27 -1.46 10.81 -15.79
N ILE A 28 -1.77 10.13 -16.89
CA ILE A 28 -0.80 9.37 -17.69
C ILE A 28 -0.84 9.89 -19.13
N GLU A 29 0.09 10.78 -19.46
CA GLU A 29 0.17 11.40 -20.77
C GLU A 29 1.17 10.63 -21.66
N ARG A 30 0.74 10.11 -22.81
CA ARG A 30 1.65 9.54 -23.82
C ARG A 30 2.30 10.67 -24.63
N THR A 31 3.47 11.12 -24.19
CA THR A 31 4.21 12.24 -24.78
C THR A 31 4.90 11.90 -26.10
N SER A 32 5.18 10.61 -26.37
CA SER A 32 5.74 10.15 -27.64
C SER A 32 5.23 8.76 -27.97
N LEU A 33 4.97 8.51 -29.26
CA LEU A 33 4.29 7.30 -29.74
C LEU A 33 4.95 6.81 -31.02
N ILE A 34 5.41 5.55 -31.03
CA ILE A 34 6.00 4.90 -32.21
C ILE A 34 4.99 4.84 -33.35
N GLU A 35 3.72 4.57 -33.05
CA GLU A 35 2.63 4.60 -34.02
C GLU A 35 2.46 5.97 -34.70
N ARG A 36 3.00 7.05 -34.12
CA ARG A 36 3.02 8.41 -34.69
C ARG A 36 4.40 8.80 -35.26
N GLY A 37 5.29 7.82 -35.47
CA GLY A 37 6.61 8.02 -36.06
C GLY A 37 7.73 8.39 -35.07
N ALA A 38 7.48 8.34 -33.75
CA ALA A 38 8.53 8.53 -32.76
C ALA A 38 9.47 7.31 -32.68
N PRO A 39 10.74 7.47 -32.24
CA PRO A 39 11.66 6.34 -32.08
C PRO A 39 11.35 5.46 -30.86
N ALA A 40 10.51 5.95 -29.93
CA ALA A 40 10.15 5.25 -28.70
C ALA A 40 8.74 5.68 -28.22
N ASN A 41 8.11 4.82 -27.41
CA ASN A 41 6.93 5.18 -26.65
C ASN A 41 7.39 5.77 -25.32
N VAL A 42 6.95 6.98 -25.01
CA VAL A 42 7.31 7.69 -23.78
C VAL A 42 6.03 8.24 -23.16
N SER A 43 5.90 8.07 -21.86
CA SER A 43 4.79 8.59 -21.07
C SER A 43 5.30 9.47 -19.94
N ARG A 44 4.52 10.50 -19.60
CA ARG A 44 4.65 11.31 -18.40
C ARG A 44 3.60 10.86 -17.39
N TYR A 45 4.01 10.72 -16.15
CA TYR A 45 3.14 10.38 -15.02
C TYR A 45 3.07 11.55 -14.07
N HIS A 46 1.87 11.91 -13.65
CA HIS A 46 1.59 12.84 -12.55
C HIS A 46 0.70 12.13 -11.55
N LEU A 47 1.21 11.90 -10.33
CA LEU A 47 0.53 11.17 -9.26
C LEU A 47 0.99 11.68 -7.90
N GLY A 48 0.14 11.54 -6.88
CA GLY A 48 0.53 11.75 -5.49
C GLY A 48 1.35 10.58 -4.94
N SER A 49 2.20 10.83 -3.94
CA SER A 49 3.02 9.79 -3.28
C SER A 49 2.20 8.68 -2.62
N HIS A 50 0.95 8.97 -2.25
CA HIS A 50 0.02 8.05 -1.58
C HIS A 50 -0.92 7.31 -2.56
N THR A 51 -0.46 7.13 -3.81
CA THR A 51 -1.24 6.47 -4.86
C THR A 51 -0.95 4.97 -4.89
N GLY A 52 -2.01 4.14 -4.86
CA GLY A 52 -1.89 2.69 -5.01
C GLY A 52 -1.09 2.04 -3.88
N THR A 53 -0.29 1.02 -4.20
CA THR A 53 0.64 0.38 -3.24
C THR A 53 1.85 1.27 -3.04
N HIS A 54 2.01 1.83 -1.83
CA HIS A 54 3.02 2.85 -1.53
C HIS A 54 3.59 2.69 -0.11
N LEU A 55 4.45 3.63 0.29
CA LEU A 55 5.10 3.70 1.59
C LEU A 55 4.98 5.12 2.15
N ASP A 56 4.68 5.22 3.44
CA ASP A 56 4.64 6.49 4.16
C ASP A 56 5.91 6.67 5.01
N PRO A 57 6.75 7.69 4.73
CA PRO A 57 7.81 8.07 5.64
C PRO A 57 7.25 8.85 6.86
N PRO A 58 7.98 8.93 7.99
CA PRO A 58 7.57 9.73 9.14
C PRO A 58 7.21 11.19 8.81
N PHE A 59 7.90 11.77 7.84
CA PHE A 59 7.63 13.13 7.34
C PHE A 59 6.17 13.36 6.90
N HIS A 60 5.43 12.31 6.53
CA HIS A 60 4.03 12.45 6.11
C HIS A 60 3.14 13.09 7.20
N PHE A 61 3.39 12.79 8.48
CA PHE A 61 2.61 13.31 9.61
C PHE A 61 3.43 14.11 10.63
N ILE A 62 4.76 14.08 10.54
CA ILE A 62 5.67 14.70 11.53
C ILE A 62 6.60 15.66 10.80
N ASP A 63 6.37 16.96 10.96
CA ASP A 63 7.20 17.99 10.33
C ASP A 63 8.67 17.88 10.79
N GLY A 64 9.60 18.04 9.85
CA GLY A 64 11.03 17.87 10.07
C GLY A 64 11.52 16.43 10.29
N ALA A 65 10.65 15.42 10.24
CA ALA A 65 11.05 14.02 10.37
C ALA A 65 11.68 13.47 9.07
N PRO A 66 12.37 12.31 9.13
CA PRO A 66 13.03 11.72 7.96
C PRO A 66 12.07 11.45 6.78
N THR A 67 12.55 11.72 5.57
CA THR A 67 11.87 11.53 4.27
C THR A 67 12.17 10.15 3.68
N VAL A 68 11.45 9.76 2.62
CA VAL A 68 11.48 8.38 2.07
C VAL A 68 12.88 7.93 1.62
N GLU A 69 13.69 8.84 1.08
CA GLU A 69 15.05 8.55 0.60
C GLU A 69 16.05 8.27 1.72
N SER A 70 15.68 8.57 2.97
CA SER A 70 16.51 8.36 4.16
C SER A 70 16.17 7.06 4.92
N LEU A 71 15.14 6.32 4.48
CA LEU A 71 14.75 5.07 5.12
C LEU A 71 15.79 3.97 4.91
N ASP A 72 16.09 3.22 5.96
CA ASP A 72 16.92 2.03 5.86
C ASP A 72 16.17 0.93 5.08
N LEU A 73 16.73 0.54 3.93
CA LEU A 73 16.17 -0.51 3.08
C LEU A 73 16.06 -1.85 3.80
N SER A 74 16.84 -2.07 4.86
CA SER A 74 16.72 -3.28 5.69
C SER A 74 15.30 -3.42 6.23
N VAL A 75 14.61 -2.33 6.58
CA VAL A 75 13.22 -2.34 7.07
C VAL A 75 12.25 -2.85 5.99
N LEU A 76 12.54 -2.60 4.71
CA LEU A 76 11.66 -2.93 3.59
C LEU A 76 11.87 -4.35 3.03
N ILE A 77 12.99 -4.99 3.37
CA ILE A 77 13.39 -6.28 2.79
C ILE A 77 13.67 -7.28 3.89
N GLY A 78 12.83 -8.32 4.00
CA GLY A 78 13.06 -9.39 4.96
C GLY A 78 11.89 -10.35 5.08
N PRO A 79 11.97 -11.31 6.01
CA PRO A 79 10.85 -12.15 6.38
C PRO A 79 9.67 -11.28 6.84
N ALA A 80 8.48 -11.61 6.36
CA ALA A 80 7.23 -10.99 6.78
C ALA A 80 6.24 -12.07 7.19
N LEU A 81 5.49 -11.81 8.26
CA LEU A 81 4.35 -12.62 8.65
C LEU A 81 3.09 -12.02 8.02
N VAL A 82 2.28 -12.86 7.38
CA VAL A 82 0.94 -12.46 6.92
C VAL A 82 -0.07 -12.93 7.96
N VAL A 83 -0.87 -12.00 8.48
CA VAL A 83 -1.98 -12.30 9.39
C VAL A 83 -3.29 -11.97 8.69
N GLU A 84 -4.19 -12.94 8.64
CA GLU A 84 -5.49 -12.82 7.98
C GLU A 84 -6.57 -12.41 8.98
N LEU A 85 -7.21 -11.27 8.73
CA LEU A 85 -8.19 -10.59 9.59
C LEU A 85 -9.49 -10.32 8.82
N PRO A 86 -10.22 -11.35 8.37
CA PRO A 86 -11.38 -11.17 7.50
C PRO A 86 -12.59 -10.59 8.25
N ASP A 87 -12.69 -10.84 9.55
CA ASP A 87 -13.85 -10.50 10.38
C ASP A 87 -13.75 -9.10 11.04
N VAL A 88 -12.62 -8.40 10.87
CA VAL A 88 -12.46 -7.05 11.40
C VAL A 88 -13.32 -6.07 10.61
N ALA A 89 -14.32 -5.49 11.27
CA ALA A 89 -15.31 -4.65 10.62
C ALA A 89 -14.77 -3.27 10.19
N GLN A 90 -13.99 -2.59 11.03
CA GLN A 90 -13.50 -1.23 10.75
C GLN A 90 -12.07 -0.96 11.20
N ASN A 91 -11.71 -1.32 12.42
CA ASN A 91 -10.39 -0.98 12.97
C ASN A 91 -9.76 -2.22 13.59
N VAL A 92 -8.55 -2.57 13.15
CA VAL A 92 -7.73 -3.60 13.82
C VAL A 92 -7.32 -3.07 15.19
N SER A 93 -7.66 -3.80 16.24
CA SER A 93 -7.36 -3.49 17.63
C SER A 93 -6.23 -4.36 18.19
N ALA A 94 -5.72 -4.02 19.38
CA ALA A 94 -4.78 -4.88 20.11
C ALA A 94 -5.34 -6.29 20.34
N ALA A 95 -6.63 -6.40 20.71
CA ALA A 95 -7.27 -7.69 20.96
C ALA A 95 -7.34 -8.56 19.70
N ASP A 96 -7.55 -7.95 18.53
CA ASP A 96 -7.49 -8.67 17.25
C ASP A 96 -6.10 -9.23 16.99
N LEU A 97 -5.03 -8.49 17.32
CA LEU A 97 -3.63 -8.92 17.10
C LEU A 97 -3.17 -9.97 18.12
N GLU A 98 -3.55 -9.84 19.38
CA GLU A 98 -3.21 -10.76 20.47
C GLU A 98 -3.75 -12.18 20.20
N ALA A 99 -4.90 -12.30 19.55
CA ALA A 99 -5.53 -13.57 19.21
C ALA A 99 -4.68 -14.45 18.27
N PHE A 100 -3.76 -13.87 17.49
CA PHE A 100 -2.98 -14.61 16.47
C PHE A 100 -1.64 -15.12 16.96
N GLN A 101 -1.29 -14.94 18.24
CA GLN A 101 -0.03 -15.44 18.83
C GLN A 101 1.20 -15.12 17.95
N ILE A 102 1.31 -13.86 17.50
CA ILE A 102 2.38 -13.40 16.62
C ILE A 102 3.75 -13.74 17.26
N PRO A 103 4.64 -14.48 16.57
CA PRO A 103 5.92 -14.88 17.14
C PRO A 103 6.78 -13.69 17.56
N ALA A 104 7.43 -13.80 18.71
CA ALA A 104 8.42 -12.83 19.16
C ALA A 104 9.54 -12.68 18.12
N GLY A 105 9.97 -11.44 17.87
CA GLY A 105 10.95 -11.13 16.83
C GLY A 105 10.38 -10.98 15.42
N THR A 106 9.04 -10.94 15.26
CA THR A 106 8.42 -10.55 14.00
C THR A 106 8.69 -9.06 13.74
N GLU A 107 9.48 -8.75 12.71
CA GLU A 107 9.83 -7.36 12.35
C GLU A 107 8.91 -6.75 11.28
N ARG A 108 8.25 -7.59 10.47
CA ARG A 108 7.39 -7.16 9.36
C ARG A 108 6.10 -7.95 9.40
N LEU A 109 5.00 -7.22 9.45
CA LEU A 109 3.66 -7.77 9.54
C LEU A 109 2.82 -7.23 8.38
N LEU A 110 2.18 -8.13 7.65
CA LEU A 110 1.20 -7.78 6.62
C LEU A 110 -0.19 -8.19 7.12
N LEU A 111 -1.07 -7.20 7.28
CA LEU A 111 -2.44 -7.41 7.73
C LEU A 111 -3.36 -7.59 6.52
N LYS A 112 -3.76 -8.82 6.24
CA LYS A 112 -4.70 -9.15 5.16
C LYS A 112 -6.12 -9.01 5.69
N THR A 113 -6.75 -7.87 5.42
CA THR A 113 -8.12 -7.57 5.82
C THR A 113 -9.09 -7.77 4.65
N ARG A 114 -10.39 -7.54 4.89
CA ARG A 114 -11.40 -7.47 3.81
C ARG A 114 -11.13 -6.39 2.77
N ASN A 115 -10.19 -5.46 2.98
CA ASN A 115 -9.83 -4.44 2.00
C ASN A 115 -9.37 -5.04 0.67
N SER A 116 -8.79 -6.24 0.68
CA SER A 116 -8.41 -6.93 -0.56
C SER A 116 -9.60 -7.17 -1.49
N MET A 117 -10.82 -7.30 -0.95
CA MET A 117 -12.04 -7.50 -1.74
C MET A 117 -12.55 -6.21 -2.39
N LEU A 118 -12.10 -5.03 -1.95
CA LEU A 118 -12.48 -3.75 -2.57
C LEU A 118 -11.98 -3.65 -4.01
N TRP A 119 -10.89 -4.35 -4.34
CA TRP A 119 -10.36 -4.41 -5.69
C TRP A 119 -11.17 -5.29 -6.65
N ALA A 120 -12.13 -6.07 -6.14
CA ALA A 120 -13.08 -6.81 -6.98
C ALA A 120 -14.20 -5.90 -7.53
N ASP A 121 -14.38 -4.69 -6.97
CA ASP A 121 -15.31 -3.70 -7.52
C ASP A 121 -14.63 -2.93 -8.66
N GLU A 122 -15.09 -3.16 -9.88
CA GLU A 122 -14.57 -2.53 -11.10
C GLU A 122 -14.79 -1.00 -11.14
N ARG A 123 -15.68 -0.46 -10.30
CA ARG A 123 -15.90 0.99 -10.23
C ARG A 123 -14.71 1.72 -9.62
N HIS A 124 -13.92 1.01 -8.80
CA HIS A 124 -12.70 1.54 -8.17
C HIS A 124 -12.92 2.90 -7.47
N GLU A 125 -14.10 3.10 -6.89
CA GLU A 125 -14.39 4.29 -6.08
C GLU A 125 -13.69 4.19 -4.71
N PHE A 126 -13.30 5.33 -4.15
CA PHE A 126 -12.69 5.36 -2.82
C PHE A 126 -13.72 4.97 -1.74
N ASP A 127 -13.56 3.79 -1.14
CA ASP A 127 -14.43 3.30 -0.08
C ASP A 127 -13.98 3.81 1.30
N ARG A 128 -14.71 4.77 1.89
CA ARG A 128 -14.43 5.31 3.23
C ARG A 128 -14.68 4.33 4.38
N GLY A 129 -15.29 3.18 4.10
CA GLY A 129 -15.49 2.06 5.00
C GLY A 129 -14.36 1.04 4.96
N PHE A 130 -13.17 1.37 4.42
CA PHE A 130 -12.00 0.51 4.49
C PHE A 130 -11.63 0.18 5.95
N VAL A 131 -11.05 -1.00 6.16
CA VAL A 131 -10.50 -1.40 7.45
C VAL A 131 -9.17 -0.68 7.68
N ALA A 132 -9.06 0.06 8.77
CA ALA A 132 -7.84 0.73 9.20
C ALA A 132 -7.19 0.01 10.39
N VAL A 133 -6.03 0.50 10.82
CA VAL A 133 -5.46 0.14 12.12
C VAL A 133 -5.97 1.15 13.14
N GLY A 134 -6.67 0.67 14.17
CA GLY A 134 -7.14 1.53 15.26
C GLY A 134 -6.00 1.92 16.20
N ARG A 135 -6.23 2.92 17.04
CA ARG A 135 -5.23 3.41 18.00
C ARG A 135 -4.61 2.31 18.84
N SER A 136 -5.41 1.43 19.43
CA SER A 136 -4.89 0.34 20.27
C SER A 136 -4.09 -0.68 19.47
N GLY A 137 -4.47 -0.96 18.21
CA GLY A 137 -3.69 -1.80 17.32
C GLY A 137 -2.34 -1.17 16.98
N ALA A 138 -2.32 0.13 16.70
CA ALA A 138 -1.08 0.86 16.43
C ALA A 138 -0.14 0.90 17.65
N GLU A 139 -0.68 1.16 18.85
CA GLU A 139 0.09 1.13 20.10
C GLU A 139 0.67 -0.26 20.42
N TRP A 140 -0.02 -1.34 20.00
CA TRP A 140 0.48 -2.70 20.18
C TRP A 140 1.61 -3.07 19.22
N LEU A 141 1.63 -2.48 18.02
CA LEU A 141 2.59 -2.78 16.95
C LEU A 141 3.98 -2.15 17.15
N VAL A 142 4.14 -1.20 18.08
CA VAL A 142 5.36 -0.39 18.26
C VAL A 142 6.01 -0.58 19.63
#